data_AF-A0A7S3JL02-F1
#
_entry.id   AF-A0A7S3JL02-F1
#
_cell.length_a   1.000
_cell.length_b   1.000
_cell.length_c   1.000
_cell.angle_alpha   90.00
_cell.angle_beta   90.00
_cell.angle_gamma   90.00
#
_symmetry.space_group_name_H-M   'P 1'
#
loop_
_entity.id
_entity.type
_entity.pdbx_description
1 polymer ?
#
loop_
_entity_poly.entity_id
_entity_poly.type
_entity_poly.pdbx_seq_one_letter_code
_entity_poly.pdbx_strand_id
1 'polypeptide(L)'
;MYQNSLQWFQSLFENAVKDSQPSIDPVERTQILNDYFTLLLYENVCRGLFEEHKMLFSFLLTVKILFGDSLIDPAEWRYFLTGPSAEIEIVPNPTDWLDELEWAETYKQVHGMNEFPAFKGIDEYF
;
A
#
# COMPACT_ATOMS: atom_id res chain seq x y z
N MET A 1 -16.56 -13.42 7.82
CA MET A 1 -17.30 -12.41 7.04
C MET A 1 -16.84 -12.37 5.59
N TYR A 2 -15.54 -12.23 5.32
CA TYR A 2 -15.02 -12.23 3.94
C TYR A 2 -14.40 -13.58 3.61
N GLN A 3 -15.07 -14.36 2.77
CA GLN A 3 -14.59 -15.67 2.33
C GLN A 3 -14.77 -15.76 0.82
N ASN A 4 -13.65 -15.88 0.12
CA ASN A 4 -13.61 -16.16 -1.31
C ASN A 4 -12.82 -17.45 -1.48
N SER A 5 -13.32 -18.38 -2.30
CA SER A 5 -12.59 -19.60 -2.61
C SER A 5 -11.64 -19.36 -3.79
N LEU A 6 -10.57 -20.17 -3.87
CA LEU A 6 -9.68 -20.16 -5.03
C LEU A 6 -10.46 -20.48 -6.32
N GLN A 7 -11.43 -21.39 -6.24
CA GLN A 7 -12.28 -21.75 -7.38
C GLN A 7 -13.09 -20.54 -7.89
N TRP A 8 -13.68 -19.76 -6.99
CA TRP A 8 -14.38 -18.52 -7.37
C TRP A 8 -13.44 -17.54 -8.06
N PHE A 9 -12.22 -17.36 -7.53
CA PHE A 9 -11.22 -16.48 -8.13
C PHE A 9 -10.82 -16.93 -9.54
N GLN A 10 -10.60 -18.23 -9.74
CA GLN A 10 -10.29 -18.81 -11.05
C GLN A 10 -11.43 -18.55 -12.05
N SER A 11 -12.68 -18.79 -11.65
CA SER A 11 -13.84 -18.49 -12.50
C SER A 11 -13.96 -17.01 -12.84
N LEU A 12 -13.65 -16.12 -11.89
CA LEU A 12 -13.65 -14.68 -12.13
C LEU A 12 -12.58 -14.28 -13.15
N PHE A 13 -11.38 -14.86 -13.05
CA PHE A 13 -10.29 -14.63 -13.99
C PHE A 13 -10.62 -15.17 -15.39
N GLU A 14 -11.20 -16.37 -15.50
CA GLU A 14 -11.65 -16.92 -16.78
C GLU A 14 -12.69 -16.01 -17.46
N ASN A 15 -13.62 -15.45 -16.70
CA ASN A 15 -14.59 -14.50 -17.22
C ASN A 15 -13.91 -13.22 -17.71
N ALA A 16 -12.96 -12.68 -16.93
CA ALA A 16 -12.18 -11.53 -17.37
C ALA A 16 -11.41 -11.78 -18.67
N VAL A 17 -10.86 -12.98 -18.87
CA VAL A 17 -10.19 -13.33 -20.13
C VAL A 17 -11.17 -13.36 -21.32
N LYS A 18 -12.41 -13.82 -21.11
CA LYS A 18 -13.44 -13.89 -22.16
C LYS A 18 -14.06 -12.53 -22.49
N ASP A 19 -14.29 -11.70 -21.46
CA ASP A 19 -15.12 -10.50 -21.57
C ASP A 19 -14.29 -9.22 -21.83
N SER A 20 -13.00 -9.24 -21.54
CA SER A 20 -12.09 -8.13 -21.84
C SER A 20 -11.80 -8.03 -23.34
N GLN A 21 -11.45 -6.82 -23.79
CA GLN A 21 -11.14 -6.56 -25.20
C GLN A 21 -9.97 -7.44 -25.69
N PRO A 22 -10.14 -8.18 -26.80
CA PRO A 22 -9.06 -8.96 -27.38
C PRO A 22 -8.04 -8.03 -28.09
N SER A 23 -6.76 -8.44 -28.06
CA SER A 23 -5.70 -7.87 -28.90
C SER A 23 -4.80 -9.00 -29.41
N ILE A 24 -4.23 -8.79 -30.59
CA ILE A 24 -3.25 -9.68 -31.23
C ILE A 24 -1.85 -9.42 -30.67
N ASP A 25 -1.57 -8.19 -30.24
CA ASP A 25 -0.30 -7.87 -29.58
C ASP A 25 -0.33 -8.41 -28.14
N PRO A 26 0.59 -9.31 -27.76
CA PRO A 26 0.61 -9.87 -26.41
C PRO A 26 0.79 -8.81 -25.32
N VAL A 27 1.58 -7.76 -25.58
CA VAL A 27 1.87 -6.72 -24.58
C VAL A 27 0.62 -5.89 -24.32
N GLU A 28 -0.01 -5.36 -25.38
CA GLU A 28 -1.29 -4.68 -25.27
C GLU A 28 -2.37 -5.57 -24.64
N ARG A 29 -2.43 -6.85 -25.02
CA ARG A 29 -3.40 -7.80 -24.46
C ARG A 29 -3.23 -7.97 -22.96
N THR A 30 -2.00 -8.08 -22.46
CA THR A 30 -1.70 -8.18 -21.03
C THR A 30 -2.12 -6.91 -20.28
N GLN A 31 -1.86 -5.73 -20.84
CA GLN A 31 -2.29 -4.46 -20.24
C GLN A 31 -3.81 -4.40 -20.08
N ILE A 32 -4.55 -4.69 -21.16
CA ILE A 32 -6.02 -4.71 -21.17
C ILE A 32 -6.56 -5.71 -20.13
N LEU A 33 -5.96 -6.90 -20.04
CA LEU A 33 -6.35 -7.91 -19.06
C LEU A 33 -6.15 -7.42 -17.64
N ASN A 34 -5.00 -6.84 -17.33
CA ASN A 34 -4.67 -6.34 -16.00
C ASN A 34 -5.66 -5.24 -15.58
N ASP A 35 -5.91 -4.26 -16.45
CA ASP A 35 -6.84 -3.17 -16.16
C ASP A 35 -8.27 -3.67 -15.92
N TYR A 36 -8.78 -4.51 -16.83
CA TYR A 36 -10.12 -5.07 -16.74
C TYR A 36 -10.28 -5.95 -15.50
N PHE A 37 -9.35 -6.88 -15.28
CA PHE A 37 -9.42 -7.80 -14.16
C PHE A 37 -9.29 -7.08 -12.81
N THR A 38 -8.45 -6.04 -12.73
CA THR A 38 -8.25 -5.27 -11.50
C THR A 38 -9.57 -4.60 -11.08
N LEU A 39 -10.25 -3.94 -12.02
CA LEU A 39 -11.56 -3.34 -11.75
C LEU A 39 -12.61 -4.40 -11.43
N LEU A 40 -12.69 -5.48 -12.20
CA LEU A 40 -13.65 -6.57 -11.98
C LEU A 40 -13.47 -7.18 -10.59
N LEU A 41 -12.23 -7.48 -10.19
CA LEU A 41 -11.91 -8.01 -8.87
C LEU A 41 -12.32 -7.04 -7.77
N TYR A 42 -11.97 -5.76 -7.92
CA TYR A 42 -12.32 -4.72 -6.96
C TYR A 42 -13.83 -4.65 -6.73
N GLU A 43 -14.62 -4.53 -7.80
CA GLU A 43 -16.07 -4.44 -7.72
C GLU A 43 -16.69 -5.68 -7.07
N ASN A 44 -16.26 -6.87 -7.47
CA ASN A 44 -16.82 -8.11 -6.95
C ASN A 44 -16.52 -8.31 -5.46
N VAL A 45 -15.32 -7.95 -5.01
CA VAL A 45 -14.98 -7.99 -3.58
C VAL A 45 -15.75 -6.91 -2.81
N CYS A 46 -15.82 -5.68 -3.30
CA CYS A 46 -16.52 -4.58 -2.65
C CYS A 46 -18.03 -4.79 -2.49
N ARG A 47 -18.67 -5.65 -3.31
CA ARG A 47 -20.08 -6.05 -3.11
C ARG A 47 -20.30 -6.82 -1.81
N GLY A 48 -19.28 -7.54 -1.32
CA GLY A 48 -19.33 -8.33 -0.09
C GLY A 48 -18.67 -7.67 1.12
N LEU A 49 -18.02 -6.51 0.95
CA LEU A 49 -17.38 -5.77 2.03
C LEU A 49 -18.34 -4.77 2.68
N PHE A 50 -18.21 -4.58 4.00
CA PHE A 50 -18.78 -3.39 4.63
C PHE A 50 -18.09 -2.12 4.12
N GLU A 51 -18.83 -1.02 4.07
CA GLU A 51 -18.35 0.26 3.54
C GLU A 51 -17.06 0.72 4.21
N GLU A 52 -16.98 0.59 5.54
CA GLU A 52 -15.80 0.94 6.36
C GLU A 52 -14.51 0.23 5.92
N HIS A 53 -14.62 -0.95 5.29
CA HIS A 53 -13.46 -1.76 4.88
C HIS A 53 -13.04 -1.55 3.42
N LYS A 54 -13.86 -0.85 2.61
CA LYS A 54 -13.58 -0.69 1.18
C LYS A 54 -12.34 0.18 0.91
N MET A 55 -12.13 1.22 1.72
CA MET A 55 -10.95 2.07 1.60
C MET A 55 -9.68 1.29 1.91
N LEU A 56 -9.67 0.52 2.99
CA LEU A 56 -8.54 -0.34 3.35
C LEU A 56 -8.25 -1.37 2.25
N PHE A 57 -9.28 -2.01 1.69
CA PHE A 57 -9.10 -2.95 0.59
C PHE A 57 -8.53 -2.29 -0.67
N SER A 58 -9.03 -1.11 -1.06
CA SER A 58 -8.50 -0.34 -2.19
C SER A 58 -7.01 -0.01 -2.01
N PHE A 59 -6.65 0.41 -0.80
CA PHE A 59 -5.27 0.70 -0.43
C PHE A 59 -4.38 -0.55 -0.54
N LEU A 60 -4.82 -1.69 0.02
CA LEU A 60 -4.08 -2.95 -0.06
C LEU A 60 -3.93 -3.47 -1.50
N LEU A 61 -4.97 -3.34 -2.33
CA LEU A 61 -4.94 -3.73 -3.74
C LEU A 61 -3.88 -2.89 -4.48
N THR A 62 -3.90 -1.57 -4.29
CA THR A 62 -2.91 -0.65 -4.87
C THR A 62 -1.50 -1.02 -4.46
N VAL A 63 -1.25 -1.22 -3.16
CA VAL A 63 0.06 -1.62 -2.64
C VAL A 63 0.53 -2.94 -3.26
N LYS A 64 -0.36 -3.93 -3.42
CA LYS A 64 0.00 -5.22 -4.03
C LYS A 64 0.35 -5.11 -5.52
N ILE A 65 -0.33 -4.25 -6.26
CA ILE A 65 0.02 -3.96 -7.66
C ILE A 65 1.41 -3.32 -7.73
N LEU A 66 1.64 -2.27 -6.94
CA LEU A 66 2.94 -1.58 -6.91
C LEU A 66 4.10 -2.48 -6.45
N PHE A 67 3.85 -3.44 -5.55
CA PHE A 67 4.83 -4.48 -5.23
C PHE A 67 5.16 -5.37 -6.43
N GLY A 68 4.15 -5.76 -7.22
CA GLY A 68 4.35 -6.53 -8.45
C GLY A 68 5.21 -5.78 -9.47
N ASP A 69 5.04 -4.46 -9.53
CA ASP A 69 5.79 -3.56 -10.41
C ASP A 69 7.15 -3.14 -9.83
N SER A 70 7.52 -3.64 -8.64
CA SER A 70 8.75 -3.25 -7.93
C SER A 70 8.87 -1.75 -7.65
N LEU A 71 7.74 -1.07 -7.45
CA LEU A 71 7.64 0.36 -7.19
C LEU A 71 7.58 0.72 -5.69
N ILE A 72 7.56 -0.29 -4.81
CA ILE A 72 7.58 -0.11 -3.35
C ILE A 72 8.78 -0.85 -2.79
N ASP A 73 9.58 -0.13 -1.98
CA ASP A 73 10.62 -0.75 -1.17
C ASP A 73 9.98 -1.52 0.00
N PRO A 74 10.28 -2.83 0.18
CA PRO A 74 9.69 -3.63 1.26
C PRO A 74 10.03 -3.14 2.67
N ALA A 75 11.19 -2.52 2.87
CA ALA A 75 11.60 -1.96 4.15
C ALA A 75 10.87 -0.65 4.44
N GLU A 76 10.69 0.22 3.44
CA GLU A 76 9.85 1.43 3.57
C GLU A 76 8.40 1.06 3.88
N TRP A 77 7.85 0.06 3.20
CA TRP A 77 6.50 -0.45 3.49
C TRP A 77 6.38 -1.01 4.90
N ARG A 78 7.36 -1.78 5.35
CA ARG A 78 7.39 -2.29 6.72
C ARG A 78 7.40 -1.13 7.72
N TYR A 79 8.24 -0.12 7.48
CA TYR A 79 8.32 1.06 8.33
C TYR A 79 6.98 1.81 8.39
N PHE A 80 6.31 2.01 7.25
CA PHE A 80 4.99 2.62 7.21
C PHE A 80 3.95 1.89 8.08
N LEU A 81 4.02 0.56 8.16
CA LEU A 81 3.09 -0.24 8.94
C LEU A 81 3.40 -0.30 10.44
N THR A 82 4.68 -0.33 10.81
CA THR A 82 5.10 -0.62 12.20
C THR A 82 5.76 0.55 12.90
N GLY A 83 6.18 1.58 12.16
CA GLY A 83 7.02 2.65 12.66
C GLY A 83 8.45 2.18 13.00
N PRO A 84 9.23 3.02 13.70
CA PRO A 84 10.59 2.73 14.13
C PRO A 84 10.59 1.55 15.10
N SER A 85 11.47 0.58 14.84
CA SER A 85 11.64 -0.60 15.70
C SER A 85 12.86 -0.50 16.62
N ALA A 86 13.75 0.46 16.38
CA ALA A 86 14.95 0.69 17.17
C ALA A 86 14.68 1.67 18.31
N GLU A 87 15.41 1.53 19.41
CA GLU A 87 15.48 2.57 20.44
C GLU A 87 16.22 3.77 19.87
N ILE A 88 15.54 4.92 19.82
CA ILE A 88 16.09 6.19 19.35
C ILE A 88 16.22 7.10 20.58
N GLU A 89 17.42 7.65 20.78
CA GLU A 89 17.67 8.63 21.82
C GLU A 89 16.98 9.96 21.45
N ILE A 90 16.05 10.39 22.30
CA ILE A 90 15.24 11.58 22.05
C ILE A 90 16.04 12.81 22.44
N VAL A 91 16.18 13.76 21.52
CA VAL A 91 16.77 15.07 21.82
C VAL A 91 15.76 15.96 22.56
N PRO A 92 16.18 16.97 23.34
CA PRO A 92 15.27 17.86 24.03
C PRO A 92 14.31 18.56 23.06
N ASN A 93 13.05 18.70 23.45
CA ASN A 93 12.05 19.40 22.64
C ASN A 93 12.48 20.86 22.40
N PRO A 94 12.74 21.26 21.13
CA PRO A 94 13.14 22.62 20.81
C PRO A 94 11.95 23.59 20.73
N THR A 95 10.72 23.09 20.84
CA THR A 95 9.49 23.83 20.60
C THR A 95 8.73 24.13 21.90
N ASP A 96 7.88 25.16 21.85
CA ASP A 96 6.99 25.58 22.94
C ASP A 96 5.52 25.18 22.71
N TRP A 97 5.18 24.72 21.50
CA TRP A 97 3.83 24.39 21.07
C TRP A 97 3.53 22.89 21.07
N LEU A 98 4.58 22.05 20.96
CA LEU A 98 4.48 20.61 21.05
C LEU A 98 4.83 20.20 22.48
N ASP A 99 4.08 19.28 23.08
CA ASP A 99 4.48 18.75 24.37
C ASP A 99 5.60 17.69 24.23
N GLU A 100 6.15 17.26 25.37
CA GLU A 100 7.28 16.32 25.41
C GLU A 100 6.93 14.92 24.87
N LEU A 101 5.67 14.48 25.00
CA LEU A 101 5.25 13.16 24.54
C LEU A 101 5.12 13.16 23.02
N GLU A 102 4.40 14.14 22.50
CA GLU A 102 4.20 14.36 21.07
C GLU A 102 5.53 14.61 20.37
N TRP A 103 6.45 15.36 21.00
CA TRP A 103 7.82 15.55 20.51
C TRP A 103 8.58 14.24 20.43
N ALA A 104 8.60 13.47 21.52
CA ALA A 104 9.30 12.20 21.56
C ALA A 104 8.83 11.24 20.46
N GLU A 105 7.53 11.13 20.24
CA GLU A 105 6.97 10.26 19.21
C GLU A 105 7.26 10.79 17.80
N THR A 106 7.10 12.10 17.56
CA THR A 106 7.40 12.71 16.26
C THR A 106 8.87 12.58 15.91
N TYR A 107 9.77 12.87 16.85
CA TYR A 107 11.21 12.78 16.67
C TYR A 107 11.64 11.37 16.29
N LYS A 108 11.16 10.34 17.00
CA LYS A 108 11.44 8.93 16.65
C LYS A 108 11.03 8.60 15.22
N GLN A 109 9.87 9.07 14.77
CA GLN A 109 9.37 8.80 13.43
C GLN A 109 10.21 9.51 12.37
N VAL A 110 10.48 10.81 12.53
CA VAL A 110 11.26 11.60 11.57
C VAL A 110 12.70 11.11 11.50
N HIS A 111 13.33 10.87 12.65
CA HIS A 111 14.70 10.37 12.71
C HIS A 111 14.80 8.97 12.11
N GLY A 112 13.87 8.06 12.43
CA GLY A 112 13.84 6.73 11.84
C GLY A 112 13.58 6.74 10.32
N MET A 113 12.83 7.72 9.81
CA MET A 113 12.63 7.90 8.36
C MET A 113 13.93 8.30 7.66
N ASN A 114 14.81 9.07 8.30
CA ASN A 114 16.06 9.53 7.71
C ASN A 114 17.01 8.40 7.25
N GLU A 115 16.84 7.20 7.80
CA GLU A 115 17.60 6.00 7.43
C GLU A 115 17.24 5.50 6.01
N PHE A 116 16.10 5.92 5.45
CA PHE A 116 15.67 5.52 4.11
C PHE A 116 16.15 6.51 3.05
N PRO A 117 16.66 6.03 1.90
CA PRO A 117 17.16 6.90 0.84
C PRO A 117 16.14 7.95 0.35
N ALA A 118 14.86 7.61 0.32
CA ALA A 118 13.79 8.51 -0.12
C ALA A 118 13.52 9.67 0.84
N PHE A 119 13.89 9.54 2.11
CA PHE A 119 13.64 10.52 3.17
C PHE A 119 14.92 11.09 3.78
N LYS A 120 16.07 10.87 3.12
CA LYS A 120 17.35 11.35 3.62
C LYS A 120 17.37 12.88 3.69
N GLY A 121 17.82 13.40 4.83
CA GLY A 121 17.85 14.82 5.18
C GLY A 121 16.52 15.36 5.71
N ILE A 122 15.51 14.50 5.98
CA ILE A 122 14.23 14.96 6.54
C ILE A 122 14.39 15.56 7.93
N ASP A 123 15.34 15.06 8.72
CA ASP A 123 15.66 15.55 10.05
C ASP A 123 16.33 16.93 10.06
N GLU A 124 16.91 17.38 8.94
CA GLU A 124 17.48 18.74 8.84
C GLU A 124 16.39 19.84 8.79
N TYR A 125 15.13 19.46 8.50
CA TYR A 125 14.01 20.40 8.41
C TYR A 125 13.24 20.58 9.72
N PHE A 126 13.54 19.79 10.76
CA PHE A 126 12.83 19.77 12.05
C PHE A 126 13.79 19.97 13.22
#